data_AF-A0A259HXA3-F1
#
_entry.id   AF-A0A259HXA3-F1
#
_cell.length_a   1.000
_cell.length_b   1.000
_cell.length_c   1.000
_cell.angle_alpha   90.00
_cell.angle_beta   90.00
_cell.angle_gamma   90.00
#
_symmetry.space_group_name_H-M   'P 1'
#
loop_
_entity.id
_entity.type
_entity.pdbx_description
1 polymer ?
#
loop_
_entity_poly.entity_id
_entity_poly.type
_entity_poly.pdbx_seq_one_letter_code
_entity_poly.pdbx_strand_id
1 'polypeptide(L)'
;MKHHFITVEGNIGAGKTTLAHLLAKHFNARLILEEFAENPFLPKFYSNPEQYAFPVELFFMAERYKQLKDMVHTKDLFQSITVSDYMFTKCLLFAKVTLPDEEFRLYQKLFDIIHQQLVFP
;
A
#
# COMPACT_ATOMS: atom_id res chain seq x y z
N MET A 1 -8.84 19.79 11.54
CA MET A 1 -8.99 18.40 12.02
C MET A 1 -7.73 18.01 12.78
N LYS A 2 -7.81 17.04 13.69
CA LYS A 2 -6.65 16.52 14.44
C LYS A 2 -5.83 15.47 13.63
N HIS A 3 -6.38 14.96 12.53
CA HIS A 3 -5.76 13.96 11.67
C HIS A 3 -5.71 14.47 10.23
N HIS A 4 -4.54 14.35 9.59
CA HIS A 4 -4.28 14.79 8.22
C HIS A 4 -4.23 13.63 7.21
N PHE A 5 -4.28 12.39 7.70
CA PHE A 5 -4.25 11.18 6.90
C PHE A 5 -5.34 10.21 7.39
N ILE A 6 -6.20 9.76 6.47
CA ILE A 6 -7.28 8.81 6.71
C ILE A 6 -7.09 7.64 5.77
N THR A 7 -7.08 6.41 6.30
CA THR A 7 -7.02 5.19 5.48
C THR A 7 -8.25 4.34 5.67
N VAL A 8 -8.79 3.79 4.57
CA VAL A 8 -9.90 2.85 4.56
C VAL A 8 -9.39 1.46 4.23
N GLU A 9 -9.35 0.57 5.23
CA GLU A 9 -8.93 -0.84 5.07
C GLU A 9 -10.11 -1.81 5.19
N GLY A 10 -9.93 -3.03 4.67
CA GLY A 10 -10.98 -4.06 4.65
C GLY A 10 -10.87 -5.07 3.50
N ASN A 11 -11.72 -6.09 3.56
CA ASN A 11 -11.70 -7.21 2.61
C ASN A 11 -11.93 -6.79 1.15
N ILE A 12 -11.49 -7.64 0.22
CA ILE A 12 -11.76 -7.47 -1.21
C ILE A 12 -13.28 -7.45 -1.41
N GLY A 13 -13.78 -6.48 -2.18
CA GLY A 13 -15.22 -6.30 -2.42
C GLY A 13 -15.99 -5.57 -1.31
N ALA A 14 -15.36 -5.15 -0.21
CA ALA A 14 -16.05 -4.47 0.89
C ALA A 14 -16.44 -3.00 0.64
N GLY A 15 -16.15 -2.45 -0.55
CA GLY A 15 -16.49 -1.05 -0.90
C GLY A 15 -15.50 0.02 -0.41
N LYS A 16 -14.25 -0.35 -0.11
CA LYS A 16 -13.20 0.58 0.37
C LYS A 16 -13.00 1.79 -0.54
N THR A 17 -12.75 1.54 -1.83
CA THR A 17 -12.52 2.56 -2.85
C THR A 17 -13.72 3.50 -2.95
N THR A 18 -14.95 2.95 -2.92
CA THR A 18 -16.18 3.75 -2.90
C THR A 18 -16.23 4.68 -1.68
N LEU A 19 -15.95 4.15 -0.48
CA LEU A 19 -15.93 4.97 0.73
C LEU A 19 -14.83 6.03 0.70
N ALA A 20 -13.63 5.68 0.21
CA ALA A 20 -12.51 6.60 0.06
C ALA A 20 -12.86 7.77 -0.88
N HIS A 21 -13.51 7.51 -2.02
CA HIS A 21 -14.03 8.56 -2.91
C HIS A 21 -15.03 9.49 -2.22
N LEU A 22 -15.98 8.92 -1.46
CA LEU A 22 -16.99 9.71 -0.75
C LEU A 22 -16.36 10.61 0.32
N LEU A 23 -15.40 10.08 1.09
CA LEU A 23 -14.66 10.83 2.11
C LEU A 23 -13.80 11.92 1.48
N ALA A 24 -13.09 11.62 0.39
CA ALA A 24 -12.27 12.61 -0.31
C ALA A 24 -13.10 13.78 -0.83
N LYS A 25 -14.27 13.49 -1.43
CA LYS A 25 -15.21 14.52 -1.87
C LYS A 25 -15.76 15.33 -0.69
N HIS A 26 -16.14 14.67 0.40
CA HIS A 26 -16.72 15.34 1.56
C HIS A 26 -15.74 16.29 2.25
N PHE A 27 -14.46 15.92 2.35
CA PHE A 27 -13.44 16.73 3.02
C PHE A 27 -12.62 17.62 2.09
N ASN A 28 -12.91 17.64 0.77
CA ASN A 28 -12.04 18.22 -0.25
C ASN A 28 -10.58 17.77 -0.06
N ALA A 29 -10.41 16.46 0.14
CA ALA A 29 -9.14 15.85 0.46
C ALA A 29 -8.51 15.23 -0.78
N ARG A 30 -7.18 15.09 -0.73
CA ARG A 30 -6.43 14.35 -1.73
C ARG A 30 -6.79 12.87 -1.63
N LEU A 31 -7.11 12.24 -2.76
CA LEU A 31 -7.43 10.81 -2.80
C LEU A 31 -6.23 10.00 -3.30
N ILE A 32 -5.92 8.91 -2.58
CA ILE A 32 -4.97 7.87 -2.97
C ILE A 32 -5.75 6.58 -3.14
N LEU A 33 -5.56 5.93 -4.27
CA LEU A 33 -6.12 4.62 -4.53
C LEU A 33 -4.99 3.62 -4.76
N GLU A 34 -5.18 2.39 -4.28
CA GLU A 34 -4.26 1.28 -4.55
C GLU A 34 -4.18 1.04 -6.07
N GLU A 35 -3.01 1.32 -6.64
CA GLU A 35 -2.74 1.03 -8.06
C GLU A 35 -2.29 -0.42 -8.20
N PHE A 36 -3.13 -1.23 -8.83
CA PHE A 36 -2.76 -2.58 -9.22
C PHE A 36 -2.02 -2.51 -10.56
N ALA A 37 -0.72 -2.22 -10.53
CA ALA A 37 0.13 -2.43 -11.69
C ALA A 37 0.09 -3.91 -12.10
N GLU A 38 0.24 -4.21 -13.39
CA GLU A 38 0.37 -5.59 -13.85
C GLU A 38 1.62 -6.21 -13.23
N ASN A 39 1.40 -7.03 -12.20
CA ASN A 39 2.45 -7.72 -11.49
C ASN A 39 2.84 -8.99 -12.29
N PRO A 40 4.03 -9.04 -12.90
CA PRO A 40 4.44 -10.17 -13.74
C PRO A 40 4.65 -11.48 -12.95
N PHE A 41 4.70 -11.40 -11.62
CA PHE A 41 4.81 -12.54 -10.72
C PHE A 41 3.46 -13.05 -10.25
N LEU A 42 2.39 -12.27 -10.34
CA LEU A 42 1.09 -12.64 -9.79
C LEU A 42 0.48 -13.88 -10.49
N PRO A 43 0.50 -14.02 -11.83
CA PRO A 43 0.08 -15.26 -12.48
C PRO A 43 0.94 -16.46 -12.08
N LYS A 44 2.24 -16.25 -11.90
CA LYS A 44 3.20 -17.31 -11.53
C LYS A 44 3.00 -17.77 -10.08
N PHE A 45 2.68 -16.84 -9.19
CA PHE A 45 2.29 -17.11 -7.80
C PHE A 45 1.08 -18.03 -7.72
N TYR A 46 0.04 -17.80 -8.54
CA TYR A 46 -1.11 -18.70 -8.57
C TYR A 46 -0.76 -20.12 -9.04
N SER A 47 0.29 -20.29 -9.84
CA SER A 47 0.76 -21.61 -10.30
C SER A 47 1.74 -22.30 -9.34
N ASN A 48 2.58 -21.52 -8.64
CA ASN A 48 3.58 -22.04 -7.70
C ASN A 48 3.85 -21.00 -6.59
N PRO A 49 3.03 -21.00 -5.52
CA PRO A 49 3.16 -20.02 -4.45
C PRO A 49 4.52 -20.05 -3.76
N GLU A 50 5.07 -21.24 -3.48
CA GLU A 50 6.34 -21.39 -2.75
C GLU A 50 7.51 -20.69 -3.45
N GLN A 51 7.54 -20.73 -4.78
CA GLN A 51 8.64 -20.11 -5.56
C GLN A 51 8.44 -18.62 -5.82
N TYR A 52 7.19 -18.15 -5.90
CA TYR A 52 6.86 -16.81 -6.38
C TYR A 52 6.24 -15.89 -5.31
N ALA A 53 6.02 -16.38 -4.09
CA ALA A 53 5.52 -15.56 -2.98
C ALA A 53 6.46 -14.38 -2.68
N PHE A 54 7.76 -14.63 -2.55
CA PHE A 54 8.72 -13.55 -2.30
C PHE A 54 8.72 -12.43 -3.37
N PRO A 55 8.90 -12.73 -4.67
CA PRO A 55 8.91 -11.68 -5.69
C PRO A 55 7.56 -10.99 -5.86
N VAL A 56 6.42 -11.68 -5.65
CA VAL A 56 5.10 -11.03 -5.77
C VAL A 56 4.88 -10.01 -4.64
N GLU A 57 5.25 -10.34 -3.41
CA GLU A 57 5.14 -9.43 -2.25
C GLU A 57 6.12 -8.27 -2.36
N LEU A 58 7.34 -8.52 -2.87
CA LEU A 58 8.34 -7.49 -3.09
C LEU A 58 7.90 -6.49 -4.16
N PHE A 59 7.27 -6.96 -5.24
CA PHE A 59 6.69 -6.11 -6.27
C PHE A 59 5.60 -5.21 -5.70
N PHE A 60 4.66 -5.76 -4.92
CA PHE A 60 3.63 -4.96 -4.27
C PHE A 60 4.20 -3.90 -3.33
N MET A 61 5.24 -4.23 -2.57
CA MET A 61 5.92 -3.24 -1.71
C MET A 61 6.57 -2.13 -2.53
N ALA A 62 7.24 -2.46 -3.63
CA ALA A 62 7.91 -1.49 -4.49
C ALA A 62 6.92 -0.52 -5.15
N GLU A 63 5.81 -1.02 -5.70
CA GLU A 63 4.77 -0.18 -6.32
C GLU A 63 4.11 0.75 -5.31
N ARG A 64 3.72 0.23 -4.13
CA ARG A 64 3.16 1.07 -3.06
C ARG A 64 4.16 2.12 -2.58
N TYR A 65 5.44 1.78 -2.44
CA TYR A 65 6.47 2.74 -2.05
C TYR A 65 6.62 3.85 -3.11
N LYS A 66 6.70 3.48 -4.39
CA LYS A 66 6.80 4.43 -5.49
C LYS A 66 5.63 5.41 -5.49
N GLN A 67 4.40 4.89 -5.38
CA GLN A 67 3.21 5.73 -5.32
C GLN A 67 3.25 6.71 -4.15
N LEU A 68 3.53 6.22 -2.93
CA LEU A 68 3.64 7.08 -1.74
C LEU A 68 4.77 8.12 -1.83
N LYS A 69 5.90 7.75 -2.43
CA LYS A 69 7.03 8.68 -2.63
C LYS A 69 6.67 9.80 -3.60
N ASP A 70 6.13 9.44 -4.77
CA ASP A 70 5.69 10.41 -5.79
C ASP A 70 4.67 11.40 -5.20
N MET A 71 3.85 10.88 -4.28
CA MET A 71 2.87 11.66 -3.54
C MET A 71 3.43 12.67 -2.54
N VAL A 72 4.42 12.28 -1.71
CA VAL A 72 5.07 13.20 -0.76
C VAL A 72 5.72 14.38 -1.49
N HIS A 73 6.25 14.14 -2.69
CA HIS A 73 6.86 15.19 -3.51
C HIS A 73 5.84 16.12 -4.17
N THR A 74 4.62 15.67 -4.41
CA THR A 74 3.51 16.54 -4.85
C THR A 74 2.77 17.09 -3.63
N LYS A 75 3.30 18.16 -3.02
CA LYS A 75 2.50 18.92 -2.05
C LYS A 75 1.37 19.63 -2.78
N ASP A 76 0.14 19.21 -2.52
CA ASP A 76 -1.03 19.99 -2.92
C ASP A 76 -1.13 21.19 -1.97
N LEU A 77 -0.97 22.40 -2.53
CA LEU A 77 -1.01 23.66 -1.78
C LEU A 77 -2.40 23.92 -1.17
N PHE A 78 -3.44 23.26 -1.66
CA PHE A 78 -4.84 23.54 -1.32
C PHE A 78 -5.52 22.42 -0.53
N GLN A 79 -4.94 21.22 -0.49
CA GLN A 79 -5.51 20.06 0.21
C GLN A 79 -4.63 19.63 1.39
N SER A 80 -5.13 19.85 2.61
CA SER A 80 -4.42 19.53 3.86
C SER A 80 -4.78 18.17 4.47
N ILE A 81 -5.71 17.45 3.85
CA ILE A 81 -6.17 16.12 4.26
C ILE A 81 -5.91 15.16 3.10
N THR A 82 -5.43 13.97 3.43
CA THR A 82 -5.26 12.86 2.48
C THR A 82 -6.14 11.69 2.91
N VAL A 83 -6.85 11.12 1.96
CA VAL A 83 -7.65 9.89 2.10
C VAL A 83 -7.05 8.81 1.21
N SER A 84 -6.74 7.65 1.78
CA SER A 84 -6.24 6.47 1.07
C SER A 84 -7.19 5.29 1.22
N ASP A 85 -7.27 4.40 0.23
CA ASP A 85 -7.95 3.10 0.35
C ASP A 85 -7.00 1.93 0.67
N TYR A 86 -5.74 2.23 1.00
CA TYR A 86 -4.77 1.26 1.50
C TYR A 86 -3.71 1.88 2.44
N MET A 87 -3.11 1.04 3.28
CA MET A 87 -2.00 1.37 4.17
C MET A 87 -0.74 0.62 3.73
N PHE A 88 0.43 1.27 3.81
CA PHE A 88 1.70 0.63 3.45
C PHE A 88 1.99 -0.63 4.30
N THR A 89 1.64 -0.61 5.59
CA THR A 89 1.82 -1.74 6.53
C THR A 89 1.06 -3.01 6.11
N LYS A 90 0.06 -2.91 5.21
CA LYS A 90 -0.63 -4.05 4.60
C LYS A 90 0.36 -5.02 3.92
N CYS A 91 1.49 -4.53 3.43
CA CYS A 91 2.61 -5.35 2.93
C CYS A 91 3.05 -6.43 3.93
N LEU A 92 3.22 -6.07 5.21
CA LEU A 92 3.63 -7.04 6.24
C LEU A 92 2.55 -8.09 6.53
N LEU A 93 1.28 -7.72 6.41
CA LEU A 93 0.16 -8.64 6.65
C LEU A 93 0.14 -9.75 5.60
N PHE A 94 0.23 -9.40 4.31
CA PHE A 94 0.27 -10.39 3.24
C PHE A 94 1.55 -11.23 3.29
N ALA A 95 2.71 -10.58 3.40
CA ALA A 95 3.98 -11.27 3.53
C ALA A 95 4.01 -12.27 4.69
N LYS A 96 3.37 -11.97 5.83
CA LYS A 96 3.32 -12.92 6.96
C LYS A 96 2.49 -14.17 6.65
N VAL A 97 1.50 -14.05 5.78
CA VAL A 97 0.63 -15.15 5.38
C VAL A 97 1.24 -15.95 4.22
N THR A 98 1.94 -15.28 3.30
CA THR A 98 2.42 -15.90 2.05
C THR A 98 3.86 -16.40 2.12
N LEU A 99 4.71 -15.84 2.98
CA LEU A 99 6.14 -16.16 3.02
C LEU A 99 6.50 -17.16 4.15
N PRO A 100 7.44 -18.09 3.88
CA PRO A 100 8.14 -18.84 4.92
C PRO A 100 8.85 -17.91 5.92
N ASP A 101 9.11 -18.38 7.13
CA ASP A 101 9.64 -17.52 8.21
C ASP A 101 10.98 -16.85 7.88
N GLU A 102 11.89 -17.52 7.17
CA GLU A 102 13.18 -16.94 6.79
C GLU A 102 13.02 -15.81 5.75
N GLU A 103 12.19 -16.04 4.74
CA GLU A 103 11.85 -15.05 3.72
C GLU A 103 11.08 -13.88 4.31
N PHE A 104 10.14 -14.14 5.22
CA PHE A 104 9.40 -13.10 5.94
C PHE A 104 10.35 -12.20 6.75
N ARG A 105 11.34 -12.77 7.44
CA ARG A 105 12.35 -11.98 8.18
C ARG A 105 13.17 -11.09 7.24
N LEU A 106 13.54 -11.59 6.06
CA LEU A 106 14.22 -10.77 5.06
C LEU A 106 13.31 -9.67 4.52
N TYR A 107 12.07 -10.01 4.19
CA TYR A 107 11.06 -9.06 3.74
C TYR A 107 10.84 -7.95 4.77
N GLN A 108 10.72 -8.31 6.05
CA GLN A 108 10.54 -7.35 7.14
C GLN A 108 11.72 -6.38 7.25
N LYS A 109 12.96 -6.86 7.11
CA LYS A 109 14.13 -5.96 7.06
C LYS A 109 14.06 -4.98 5.91
N LEU A 110 13.65 -5.42 4.72
CA LEU A 110 13.48 -4.54 3.56
C LEU A 110 12.36 -3.52 3.80
N PHE A 111 11.24 -3.98 4.35
CA PHE A 111 10.12 -3.13 4.73
C PHE A 111 10.57 -2.04 5.70
N ASP A 112 11.32 -2.38 6.75
CA ASP A 112 11.78 -1.41 7.76
C ASP A 112 12.70 -0.34 7.15
N ILE A 113 13.61 -0.74 6.24
CA ILE A 113 14.51 0.19 5.51
C ILE A 113 13.68 1.17 4.65
N ILE A 114 12.68 0.66 3.93
CA ILE A 114 11.85 1.46 3.04
C ILE A 114 10.91 2.37 3.85
N HIS A 115 10.31 1.84 4.90
CA HIS A 115 9.35 2.55 5.75
C HIS A 115 9.99 3.75 6.45
N GLN A 116 11.27 3.66 6.85
CA GLN A 116 12.01 4.81 7.41
C GLN A 116 12.17 5.97 6.42
N GLN A 117 12.10 5.71 5.11
CA GLN A 117 12.18 6.73 4.07
C GLN A 117 10.82 7.33 3.72
N LEU A 118 9.72 6.73 4.19
CA LEU A 118 8.38 7.24 3.97
C LEU A 118 8.09 8.34 5.00
N VAL A 119 7.78 9.54 4.49
CA VAL A 119 7.29 10.64 5.30
C VAL A 119 5.76 10.60 5.23
N PHE A 120 5.11 10.23 6.32
CA PHE A 120 3.66 10.38 6.43
C PHE A 120 3.33 11.83 6.84
N PRO A 121 2.36 12.48 6.18
CA PRO A 121 1.94 13.84 6.52
C PRO A 121 1.24 13.94 7.88
#